data_AF-A0A4P5VMV0-F1
#
_entry.id   AF-A0A4P5VMV0-F1
#
_cell.length_a   1.000
_cell.length_b   1.000
_cell.length_c   1.000
_cell.angle_alpha   90.00
_cell.angle_beta   90.00
_cell.angle_gamma   90.00
#
_symmetry.space_group_name_H-M   'P 1'
#
loop_
_entity.id
_entity.type
_entity.pdbx_description
1 polymer ?
#
loop_
_entity_poly.entity_id
_entity_poly.type
_entity_poly.pdbx_seq_one_letter_code
_entity_poly.pdbx_strand_id
1 'polypeptide(L)' 'MGHRPSCRSCRHCIPPQGATLGRCQLRQLPIHPDLVGDLWCHHWTARPPRLPVVTPGGASAPVQPNQQLSLTAMLAAG' A
#
# COMPACT_ATOMS: atom_id res chain seq x y z
N MET A 1 3.06 -13.59 -4.17
CA MET A 1 1.75 -13.99 -3.60
C MET A 1 0.87 -12.75 -3.55
N GLY A 2 -0.14 -12.64 -4.43
CA GLY A 2 -1.01 -11.46 -4.47
C GLY A 2 -2.00 -11.48 -3.32
N HIS A 3 -2.07 -10.41 -2.52
CA HIS A 3 -3.08 -10.28 -1.47
C HIS A 3 -4.47 -10.21 -2.11
N ARG A 4 -5.38 -11.12 -1.73
CA ARG A 4 -6.79 -11.07 -2.14
C ARG A 4 -7.40 -9.72 -1.67
N PRO A 5 -8.15 -8.99 -2.52
CA PRO A 5 -8.77 -7.73 -2.15
C PRO A 5 -9.76 -7.94 -1.00
N SER A 6 -9.62 -7.16 0.07
CA SER A 6 -10.45 -7.24 1.27
C SER A 6 -10.59 -5.89 1.95
N CYS A 7 -11.51 -5.78 2.91
CA CYS A 7 -11.66 -4.60 3.76
C CYS A 7 -10.33 -4.22 4.46
N ARG A 8 -9.49 -5.20 4.84
CA ARG A 8 -8.16 -4.98 5.43
C ARG A 8 -7.21 -4.20 4.51
N SER A 9 -7.25 -4.49 3.20
CA SER A 9 -6.41 -3.84 2.19
C SER A 9 -7.08 -2.64 1.51
N CYS A 10 -8.29 -2.29 1.92
CA CYS A 10 -9.05 -1.19 1.33
C CYS A 10 -8.59 0.17 1.88
N ARG A 11 -8.48 1.17 0.98
CA ARG A 11 -8.24 2.57 1.32
C ARG A 11 -9.36 3.18 2.17
N HIS A 12 -10.61 2.79 1.92
CA HIS A 12 -11.79 3.36 2.58
C HIS A 12 -12.09 2.78 3.97
N CYS A 13 -11.37 1.73 4.37
CA CYS A 13 -11.58 1.09 5.66
C CYS A 13 -10.62 1.65 6.71
N ILE A 14 -11.14 1.98 7.89
CA ILE A 14 -10.33 2.22 9.07
C ILE A 14 -10.13 0.87 9.75
N PRO A 15 -8.87 0.41 9.91
CA PRO A 15 -8.60 -0.84 10.61
C PRO A 15 -9.02 -0.72 12.09
N PRO A 16 -9.50 -1.80 12.70
CA PRO A 16 -9.76 -1.85 14.13
C PRO A 16 -8.48 -1.56 14.92
N GLN A 17 -8.59 -0.79 16.00
CA GLN A 17 -7.50 -0.55 16.95
C GLN A 17 -7.82 -1.34 18.23
N GLY A 18 -7.08 -2.42 18.49
CA GLY A 18 -7.38 -3.32 19.61
C GLY A 18 -8.74 -3.98 19.47
N ALA A 19 -9.58 -3.87 20.51
CA ALA A 19 -10.93 -4.48 20.56
C ALA A 19 -12.03 -3.62 19.90
N THR A 20 -11.67 -2.54 19.20
CA THR A 20 -12.66 -1.67 18.54
C THR A 20 -13.09 -2.23 17.20
N LEU A 21 -14.34 -1.96 16.79
CA LEU A 21 -14.81 -2.28 15.44
C LEU A 21 -14.07 -1.40 14.43
N GLY A 22 -13.66 -2.02 13.32
CA GLY A 22 -13.27 -1.27 12.13
C GLY A 22 -14.48 -0.60 11.49
N ARG A 23 -14.24 0.25 10.49
CA ARG A 23 -15.34 0.92 9.77
C ARG A 23 -15.00 1.11 8.30
N CYS A 24 -15.96 0.86 7.41
CA CYS A 24 -15.88 1.32 6.03
C CYS A 24 -16.45 2.73 5.95
N GLN A 25 -15.61 3.72 5.65
CA GLN A 25 -16.05 5.12 5.55
C GLN A 25 -17.02 5.32 4.36
N LEU A 26 -16.78 4.64 3.24
CA LEU A 26 -17.59 4.79 2.03
C LEU A 26 -19.02 4.26 2.21
N ARG A 27 -19.18 3.09 2.84
CA ARG A 27 -20.49 2.48 3.12
C ARG A 27 -21.07 2.87 4.49
N GLN A 28 -20.31 3.63 5.28
CA GLN A 28 -20.61 4.05 6.65
C GLN A 28 -20.91 2.92 7.65
N LEU A 29 -20.51 1.67 7.37
CA LEU A 29 -20.83 0.49 8.18
C LEU A 29 -19.68 0.04 9.10
N PRO A 30 -19.99 -0.52 10.29
CA PRO A 30 -19.01 -1.16 11.16
C PRO A 30 -18.53 -2.49 10.58
N ILE A 31 -17.26 -2.84 10.83
CA ILE A 31 -16.64 -4.09 10.41
C ILE A 31 -16.02 -4.78 11.62
N HIS A 32 -16.40 -6.03 11.87
CA HIS A 32 -15.82 -6.83 12.95
C HIS A 32 -14.34 -7.12 12.65
N PRO A 33 -13.42 -7.03 13.64
CA PRO A 33 -12.00 -7.28 13.44
C PRO A 33 -11.71 -8.64 12.81
N ASP A 34 -12.45 -9.68 13.17
CA ASP A 34 -12.26 -11.01 12.61
C ASP A 34 -12.66 -11.12 11.13
N LEU A 35 -13.52 -10.22 10.64
CA LEU A 35 -14.06 -10.26 9.28
C LEU A 35 -13.33 -9.35 8.30
N VAL A 36 -12.44 -8.46 8.76
CA VAL A 36 -11.78 -7.47 7.88
C VAL A 36 -10.95 -8.13 6.77
N GLY A 37 -10.42 -9.33 7.01
CA GLY A 37 -9.58 -10.08 6.06
C GLY A 37 -10.37 -10.76 4.94
N ASP A 38 -11.63 -11.11 5.19
CA ASP A 38 -12.43 -11.95 4.29
C ASP A 38 -13.49 -11.16 3.53
N LEU A 39 -13.98 -10.07 4.13
CA LEU A 39 -14.99 -9.21 3.54
C LEU A 39 -14.45 -8.42 2.36
N TRP A 40 -15.28 -8.32 1.33
CA TRP A 40 -15.01 -7.56 0.12
C TRP A 40 -16.28 -6.84 -0.34
N CYS A 41 -16.10 -5.73 -1.04
CA CYS A 41 -17.18 -5.02 -1.72
C CYS A 41 -16.69 -4.49 -3.07
N HIS A 42 -17.61 -4.23 -3.99
CA HIS A 42 -17.30 -3.71 -5.34
C HIS A 42 -16.54 -2.37 -5.33
N HIS A 43 -16.61 -1.61 -4.24
CA HIS A 43 -15.92 -0.33 -4.07
C HIS A 43 -14.52 -0.46 -3.46
N TRP A 44 -13.93 -1.65 -3.51
CA TRP A 44 -12.58 -1.87 -3.02
C TRP A 44 -11.59 -1.03 -3.83
N THR A 45 -10.66 -0.39 -3.12
CA THR A 45 -9.56 0.35 -3.72
C THR A 45 -8.32 0.07 -2.89
N ALA A 46 -7.22 -0.28 -3.55
CA ALA A 46 -5.98 -0.61 -2.88
C ALA A 46 -5.51 0.56 -1.97
N ARG A 47 -5.15 0.23 -0.73
CA ARG A 47 -4.49 1.18 0.17
C ARG A 47 -3.15 1.60 -0.44
N PRO A 48 -2.86 2.91 -0.55
CA PRO A 48 -1.58 3.36 -1.08
C PRO A 48 -0.43 2.89 -0.17
N PRO A 49 0.71 2.48 -0.74
CA PRO A 49 1.88 2.12 0.05
C PRO A 49 2.35 3.34 0.84
N ARG A 50 2.71 3.12 2.12
CA ARG A 50 3.35 4.16 2.92
C ARG A 50 4.82 4.20 2.56
N LEU A 51 5.27 5.28 1.93
CA LEU A 51 6.69 5.53 1.73
C LEU A 51 7.35 5.80 3.10
N PRO A 52 8.56 5.28 3.35
CA PRO A 52 9.32 5.65 4.54
C PRO A 52 9.60 7.16 4.54
N VAL A 53 9.49 7.79 5.70
CA VAL A 53 9.85 9.21 5.87
C VAL A 53 11.37 9.29 5.90
N VAL A 54 11.99 9.88 4.88
CA VAL A 54 13.44 10.11 4.84
C VAL A 54 13.74 11.32 5.72
N THR A 55 14.27 11.09 6.92
CA THR A 55 14.80 12.18 7.76
C THR A 55 16.05 12.76 7.09
N PRO A 56 16.16 14.09 6.90
CA PRO A 56 17.23 14.74 6.12
C PRO A 56 18.65 14.69 6.76
N GLY A 57 18.95 13.69 7.58
CA GLY A 57 20.27 13.51 8.23
C GLY A 57 20.76 12.08 8.34
N GLY A 58 19.98 11.08 7.91
CA GLY A 58 20.46 9.70 7.78
C GLY A 58 21.04 9.52 6.38
N ALA A 59 22.33 9.15 6.29
CA ALA A 59 23.08 8.96 5.04
C ALA A 59 22.23 8.32 3.92
N SER A 60 21.59 9.17 3.13
CA SER A 60 20.81 8.79 1.97
C SER A 60 21.82 8.44 0.89
N ALA A 61 21.86 7.17 0.49
CA ALA A 61 22.50 6.79 -0.76
C ALA A 61 22.06 7.77 -1.86
N PRO A 62 22.96 8.19 -2.76
CA PRO A 62 22.63 9.18 -3.76
C PRO A 62 21.37 8.73 -4.49
N VAL A 63 20.36 9.60 -4.53
CA VAL A 63 19.19 9.45 -5.40
C VAL A 63 19.75 9.27 -6.80
N GLN A 64 19.76 8.03 -7.27
CA GLN A 64 20.06 7.74 -8.65
C GLN A 64 18.96 8.45 -9.45
N PRO A 65 19.31 9.39 -10.35
CA PRO A 65 18.33 9.99 -11.21
C PRO A 65 17.60 8.87 -11.97
N ASN A 66 16.35 9.10 -12.36
CA ASN A 66 15.56 8.14 -13.13
C ASN A 66 16.23 7.91 -14.50
N GLN A 67 17.21 7.00 -14.54
CA GLN A 67 17.95 6.68 -15.74
C GLN A 67 17.15 5.66 -16.53
N GLN A 68 16.62 6.11 -17.65
CA GLN A 68 16.02 5.21 -18.64
C GLN A 68 17.11 4.28 -19.17
N LEU A 69 16.90 2.96 -19.00
CA LEU A 69 17.82 1.95 -19.52
C LEU A 69 17.90 2.06 -21.04
N SER A 70 19.08 2.37 -21.57
CA SER A 70 19.35 2.42 -23.01
C SER A 70 19.93 1.09 -23.48
N LEU A 71 19.28 0.46 -24.45
CA LEU A 71 19.71 -0.81 -25.05
C LEU A 71 21.10 -0.67 -25.70
N THR A 72 21.39 0.49 -26.29
CA THR A 72 22.69 0.81 -26.88
C THR A 72 23.81 0.84 -25.83
N ALA A 73 23.52 1.32 -24.60
CA ALA A 73 24.50 1.35 -23.52
C ALA A 73 24.82 -0.05 -22.97
N MET A 74 23.85 -0.97 -23.01
CA MET A 74 24.07 -2.36 -22.59
C MET A 74 24.89 -3.17 -23.61
N LEU A 75 24.72 -2.89 -24.90
CA LEU A 75 25.48 -3.56 -25.97
C LEU A 75 26.92 -3.04 -26.11
N ALA A 76 27.21 -1.82 -25.65
CA ALA A 76 28.55 -1.23 -25.69
C ALA A 76 29.44 -1.56 -24.47
N ALA A 77 28.86 -2.15 -23.42
CA ALA A 77 29.55 -2.50 -22.19
C ALA A 77 29.95 -3.99 -22.08
N GLY A 78 29.86 -4.74 -23.19
CA GLY A 78 30.31 -6.14 -23.33
C GLY A 78 31.46 -6.26 -24.31
#